data_AF-A0A5E4NHF1-F1
#
_entry.id   AF-A0A5E4NHF1-F1
#
_cell.length_a   1.000
_cell.length_b   1.000
_cell.length_c   1.000
_cell.angle_alpha   90.00
_cell.angle_beta   90.00
_cell.angle_gamma   90.00
#
_symmetry.space_group_name_H-M   'P 1'
#
loop_
_entity.id
_entity.type
_entity.pdbx_description
1 polymer ?
#
loop_
_entity_poly.entity_id
_entity_poly.type
_entity_poly.pdbx_seq_one_letter_code
_entity_poly.pdbx_strand_id
1 'polypeptide(L)'
;MHQIVDVIKLIGKRGLSYYNRNNEAACTLNDTSLDHGNFLEIIILLSKYDEVIKCYLDKFIKKVLRVTMQVLLKAVGGTTIHERLVGIVKCTSSKGINVVELILKVFNSLNLDPKKCVGNSTDGAAKMQREYHGFSAQLSNVAKKQIHIWCCTHVLNLVIGDVTNEILQSINLFGILNGCAVFIKESHKCMDVWTNKEKNK
;
A
#
# COMPACT_ATOMS: atom_id res chain seq x y z
N MET A 1 17.04 -19.33 -11.62
CA MET A 1 15.90 -20.14 -11.10
C MET A 1 16.38 -21.28 -10.21
N HIS A 2 17.38 -22.07 -10.63
CA HIS A 2 18.00 -23.10 -9.78
C HIS A 2 18.51 -22.58 -8.42
N GLN A 3 19.19 -21.42 -8.40
CA GLN A 3 19.68 -20.81 -7.15
C GLN A 3 18.56 -20.53 -6.13
N ILE A 4 17.38 -20.07 -6.57
CA ILE A 4 16.24 -19.80 -5.67
C ILE A 4 15.72 -21.10 -5.05
N VAL A 5 15.63 -22.16 -5.85
CA VAL A 5 15.21 -23.48 -5.38
C VAL A 5 16.21 -24.03 -4.37
N ASP A 6 17.50 -23.79 -4.55
CA ASP A 6 18.54 -24.22 -3.61
C ASP A 6 18.47 -23.45 -2.28
N VAL A 7 18.12 -22.16 -2.30
CA VAL A 7 17.82 -21.39 -1.08
C VAL A 7 16.63 -21.97 -0.33
N ILE A 8 15.55 -22.33 -1.03
CA ILE A 8 14.38 -22.96 -0.41
C ILE A 8 14.76 -24.30 0.23
N LYS A 9 15.51 -25.14 -0.50
CA LYS A 9 16.02 -26.42 0.03
C LYS A 9 16.91 -26.21 1.24
N LEU A 10 17.77 -25.19 1.25
CA LEU A 10 18.66 -24.87 2.36
C LEU A 10 17.89 -24.50 3.62
N ILE A 11 16.93 -23.56 3.51
CA ILE A 11 16.11 -23.11 4.64
C ILE A 11 15.28 -24.29 5.19
N GLY A 12 14.64 -25.06 4.30
CA GLY A 12 13.87 -26.24 4.66
C GLY A 12 14.72 -27.32 5.34
N LYS A 13 15.93 -27.61 4.81
CA LYS A 13 16.86 -28.59 5.41
C LYS A 13 17.34 -28.17 6.80
N ARG A 14 17.41 -26.87 7.07
CA ARG A 14 17.86 -26.30 8.35
C ARG A 14 16.71 -26.09 9.34
N GLY A 15 15.45 -26.31 8.94
CA GLY A 15 14.28 -26.06 9.78
C GLY A 15 14.10 -24.59 10.17
N LEU A 16 14.64 -23.66 9.37
CA LEU A 16 14.56 -22.23 9.64
C LEU A 16 13.22 -21.67 9.13
N SER A 17 12.72 -20.62 9.78
CA SER A 17 11.55 -19.88 9.28
C SER A 17 11.93 -19.14 7.99
N TYR A 18 11.05 -19.17 6.99
CA TYR A 18 11.28 -18.43 5.73
C TYR A 18 11.11 -16.93 5.91
N TYR A 19 10.13 -16.55 6.73
CA TYR A 19 9.61 -15.18 6.88
C TYR A 19 9.87 -14.62 8.26
N ASN A 20 9.92 -13.29 8.36
CA ASN A 20 9.87 -12.54 9.61
C ASN A 20 8.47 -11.94 9.79
N ARG A 21 7.90 -11.97 11.01
CA ARG A 21 6.57 -11.40 11.30
C ARG A 21 6.48 -9.89 11.14
N ASN A 22 7.59 -9.16 11.31
CA ASN A 22 7.54 -7.71 11.50
C ASN A 22 7.86 -6.92 10.24
N ASN A 23 8.73 -7.42 9.35
CA ASN A 23 9.30 -6.64 8.24
C ASN A 23 9.31 -7.41 6.91
N GLU A 24 8.20 -8.08 6.54
CA GLU A 24 8.10 -8.82 5.27
C GLU A 24 7.70 -7.93 4.07
N ALA A 25 7.45 -6.64 4.31
CA ALA A 25 6.90 -5.76 3.31
C ALA A 25 7.92 -5.53 2.18
N ALA A 26 7.55 -5.90 0.95
CA ALA A 26 8.43 -5.71 -0.20
C ALA A 26 8.76 -4.23 -0.52
N CYS A 27 8.10 -3.26 0.14
CA CYS A 27 8.43 -1.84 0.09
C CYS A 27 9.56 -1.41 1.04
N THR A 28 9.97 -2.27 1.99
CA THR A 28 11.10 -2.02 2.91
C THR A 28 12.37 -2.79 2.52
N LEU A 29 12.32 -3.66 1.50
CA LEU A 29 13.45 -4.48 1.01
C LEU A 29 14.76 -3.73 0.69
N ASN A 30 14.71 -2.41 0.52
CA ASN A 30 15.89 -1.57 0.29
C ASN A 30 16.57 -1.12 1.61
N ASP A 31 15.92 -1.30 2.75
CA ASP A 31 16.42 -0.90 4.06
C ASP A 31 17.23 -2.03 4.69
N THR A 32 18.55 -1.99 4.53
CA THR A 32 19.46 -3.03 5.04
C THR A 32 19.56 -3.08 6.57
N SER A 33 18.88 -2.17 7.31
CA SER A 33 18.82 -2.20 8.77
C SER A 33 17.69 -3.08 9.32
N LEU A 34 16.76 -3.50 8.47
CA LEU A 34 15.61 -4.32 8.83
C LEU A 34 15.87 -5.78 8.46
N ASP A 35 15.50 -6.69 9.35
CA ASP A 35 15.51 -8.14 9.09
C ASP A 35 14.25 -8.54 8.33
N HIS A 36 14.38 -8.89 7.05
CA HIS A 36 13.27 -9.31 6.19
C HIS A 36 12.97 -10.81 6.26
N GLY A 37 13.68 -11.57 7.09
CA GLY A 37 13.58 -13.01 7.20
C GLY A 37 14.55 -13.76 6.28
N ASN A 38 14.79 -15.03 6.60
CA ASN A 38 15.87 -15.82 6.02
C ASN A 38 15.80 -15.93 4.49
N PHE A 39 14.60 -16.05 3.91
CA PHE A 39 14.48 -16.17 2.45
C PHE A 39 14.87 -14.87 1.74
N LEU A 40 14.30 -13.73 2.16
CA LEU A 40 14.54 -12.45 1.50
C LEU A 40 15.97 -11.97 1.71
N GLU A 41 16.55 -12.15 2.90
CA GLU A 41 17.95 -11.77 3.18
C GLU A 41 18.94 -12.58 2.32
N ILE A 42 18.72 -13.89 2.14
CA ILE A 42 19.58 -14.71 1.28
C ILE A 42 19.42 -14.29 -0.19
N ILE A 43 18.20 -13.97 -0.64
CA ILE A 43 17.97 -13.49 -2.01
C ILE A 43 18.59 -12.11 -2.24
N ILE A 44 18.52 -11.19 -1.27
CA ILE A 44 19.22 -9.89 -1.30
C ILE A 44 20.73 -10.11 -1.36
N LEU A 45 21.27 -11.04 -0.56
CA LEU A 45 22.68 -11.38 -0.58
C LEU A 45 23.12 -11.92 -1.95
N LEU A 46 22.36 -12.86 -2.53
CA LEU A 46 22.64 -13.39 -3.87
C LEU A 46 22.59 -12.31 -4.95
N SER A 47 21.69 -11.32 -4.81
CA SER A 47 21.59 -10.19 -5.76
C SER A 47 22.84 -9.31 -5.80
N LYS A 48 23.73 -9.38 -4.79
CA LYS A 48 25.02 -8.67 -4.81
C LYS A 48 26.01 -9.29 -5.80
N TYR A 49 25.84 -10.57 -6.12
CA TYR A 49 26.79 -11.35 -6.92
C TYR A 49 26.21 -11.85 -8.25
N ASP A 50 24.88 -11.82 -8.39
CA ASP A 50 24.17 -12.26 -9.59
C ASP A 50 23.34 -11.11 -10.19
N GLU A 51 23.75 -10.63 -11.36
CA GLU A 51 23.08 -9.52 -12.06
C GLU A 51 21.65 -9.85 -12.49
N VAL A 52 21.36 -11.12 -12.79
CA VAL A 52 20.02 -11.56 -13.20
C VAL A 52 19.09 -11.49 -12.01
N ILE A 53 19.50 -12.04 -10.86
CA ILE A 53 18.74 -11.95 -9.61
C ILE A 53 18.54 -10.47 -9.22
N LYS A 54 19.58 -9.65 -9.32
CA LYS A 54 19.49 -8.20 -9.06
C LYS A 54 18.46 -7.51 -9.96
N CYS A 55 18.49 -7.77 -11.26
CA CYS A 55 17.53 -7.21 -12.21
C CYS A 55 16.09 -7.62 -11.89
N TYR A 56 15.86 -8.88 -11.51
CA TYR A 56 14.55 -9.35 -11.07
C TYR A 56 14.10 -8.72 -9.76
N LEU A 57 14.99 -8.61 -8.77
CA LEU A 57 14.73 -7.97 -7.50
C LEU A 57 14.36 -6.49 -7.70
N ASP A 58 15.15 -5.76 -8.49
CA ASP A 58 14.89 -4.37 -8.83
C ASP A 58 13.57 -4.18 -9.58
N LYS A 59 13.25 -5.07 -10.53
CA LYS A 59 11.95 -5.06 -11.23
C LYS A 59 10.79 -5.34 -10.28
N PHE A 60 10.96 -6.29 -9.36
CA PHE A 60 9.96 -6.65 -8.36
C PHE A 60 9.74 -5.50 -7.37
N ILE A 61 10.81 -4.96 -6.79
CA ILE A 61 10.76 -3.79 -5.89
C ILE A 61 10.11 -2.62 -6.62
N LYS A 62 10.52 -2.31 -7.86
CA LYS A 62 9.88 -1.27 -8.68
C LYS A 62 8.41 -1.53 -9.00
N LYS A 63 7.96 -2.79 -8.99
CA LYS A 63 6.55 -3.18 -9.21
C LYS A 63 5.75 -3.04 -7.92
N VAL A 64 6.28 -3.49 -6.79
CA VAL A 64 5.66 -3.34 -5.46
C VAL A 64 5.61 -1.88 -5.02
N LEU A 65 6.62 -1.07 -5.37
CA LEU A 65 6.63 0.37 -5.13
C LEU A 65 5.66 1.16 -6.04
N ARG A 66 4.88 0.52 -6.92
CA ARG A 66 3.86 1.22 -7.74
C ARG A 66 2.63 1.53 -6.89
N VAL A 67 2.80 2.31 -5.84
CA VAL A 67 1.67 3.04 -5.25
C VAL A 67 1.42 4.23 -6.16
N THR A 68 0.27 4.25 -6.81
CA THR A 68 -0.19 5.43 -7.55
C THR A 68 -1.18 6.19 -6.71
N MET A 69 -1.02 7.50 -6.65
CA MET A 69 -2.01 8.41 -6.09
C MET A 69 -2.80 9.06 -7.21
N GLN A 70 -4.10 9.15 -7.05
CA GLN A 70 -4.97 9.88 -7.96
C GLN A 70 -5.28 11.24 -7.36
N VAL A 71 -5.22 12.28 -8.18
CA VAL A 71 -5.56 13.66 -7.80
C VAL A 71 -6.83 14.03 -8.53
N LEU A 72 -7.88 14.24 -7.75
CA LEU A 72 -9.20 14.59 -8.25
C LEU A 72 -9.57 15.96 -7.72
N LEU A 73 -9.93 16.85 -8.64
CA LEU A 73 -10.26 18.24 -8.37
C LEU A 73 -11.78 18.40 -8.39
N LYS A 74 -12.30 18.97 -7.30
CA LYS A 74 -13.71 19.32 -7.17
C LYS A 74 -13.84 20.84 -7.05
N ALA A 75 -14.62 21.44 -7.93
CA ALA A 75 -14.86 22.88 -7.97
C ALA A 75 -16.36 23.18 -8.06
N VAL A 76 -16.76 24.36 -7.59
CA VAL A 76 -18.15 24.82 -7.65
C VAL A 76 -18.20 26.06 -8.54
N GLY A 77 -19.03 26.02 -9.58
CA GLY A 77 -19.32 27.14 -10.46
C GLY A 77 -20.80 27.52 -10.33
N GLY A 78 -21.10 28.63 -9.66
CA GLY A 78 -22.48 28.99 -9.31
C GLY A 78 -23.10 27.93 -8.40
N THR A 79 -24.13 27.24 -8.88
CA THR A 79 -24.82 26.14 -8.17
C THR A 79 -24.38 24.75 -8.64
N THR A 80 -23.44 24.67 -9.60
CA THR A 80 -23.03 23.41 -10.22
C THR A 80 -21.71 22.92 -9.64
N ILE A 81 -21.63 21.62 -9.39
CA ILE A 81 -20.43 20.94 -8.91
C ILE A 81 -19.75 20.27 -10.10
N HIS A 82 -18.46 20.57 -10.29
CA HIS A 82 -17.62 19.94 -11.29
C HIS A 82 -16.55 19.10 -10.61
N GLU A 83 -16.41 17.86 -11.06
CA GLU A 83 -15.42 16.91 -10.55
C GLU A 83 -14.58 16.38 -11.71
N ARG A 84 -13.25 16.41 -11.58
CA ARG A 84 -12.33 16.00 -12.64
C ARG A 84 -11.12 15.28 -12.07
N LEU A 85 -10.82 14.11 -12.60
CA LEU A 85 -9.51 13.48 -12.42
C LEU A 85 -8.47 14.29 -13.18
N VAL A 86 -7.52 14.89 -12.47
CA VAL A 86 -6.53 15.81 -13.03
C VAL A 86 -5.12 15.22 -13.06
N GLY A 87 -4.87 14.12 -12.36
CA GLY A 87 -3.60 13.43 -12.42
C GLY A 87 -3.62 12.05 -11.78
N ILE A 88 -2.80 11.16 -12.33
CA ILE A 88 -2.40 9.91 -11.69
C ILE A 88 -0.89 9.99 -11.50
N VAL A 89 -0.46 10.05 -10.26
CA VAL A 89 0.94 10.29 -9.91
C VAL A 89 1.53 9.04 -9.30
N LYS A 90 2.68 8.63 -9.82
CA LYS A 90 3.44 7.52 -9.25
C LYS A 90 4.17 8.00 -7.99
N CYS A 91 3.85 7.41 -6.85
CA CYS A 91 4.54 7.68 -5.59
C CYS A 91 5.79 6.81 -5.51
N THR A 92 6.96 7.39 -5.74
CA THR A 92 8.25 6.70 -5.63
C THR A 92 8.76 6.60 -4.19
N SER A 93 8.08 7.22 -3.22
CA SER A 93 8.51 7.29 -1.83
C SER A 93 7.32 7.27 -0.86
N SER A 94 7.59 6.80 0.36
CA SER A 94 6.64 6.63 1.46
C SER A 94 6.49 7.83 2.40
N LYS A 95 7.14 8.97 2.14
CA LYS A 95 7.10 10.16 3.01
C LYS A 95 6.03 11.19 2.59
N GLY A 96 5.37 11.85 3.55
CA GLY A 96 4.35 12.89 3.31
C GLY A 96 4.85 14.11 2.52
N ILE A 97 6.10 14.57 2.77
CA ILE A 97 6.79 15.64 1.99
C ILE A 97 6.70 15.38 0.49
N ASN A 98 6.94 14.13 0.09
CA ASN A 98 7.00 13.78 -1.33
C ASN A 98 5.61 13.79 -1.98
N VAL A 99 4.53 13.64 -1.19
CA VAL A 99 3.16 13.66 -1.70
C VAL A 99 2.72 15.07 -2.06
N VAL A 100 3.01 16.06 -1.20
CA VAL A 100 2.66 17.47 -1.48
C VAL A 100 3.44 17.98 -2.69
N GLU A 101 4.74 17.75 -2.79
CA GLU A 101 5.53 18.17 -3.95
C GLU A 101 5.00 17.60 -5.27
N LEU A 102 4.57 16.33 -5.26
CA LEU A 102 3.97 15.68 -6.41
C LEU A 102 2.64 16.34 -6.81
N ILE A 103 1.80 16.74 -5.84
CA ILE A 103 0.54 17.44 -6.11
C ILE A 103 0.79 18.87 -6.61
N LEU A 104 1.76 19.58 -6.03
CA LEU A 104 2.14 20.92 -6.48
C LEU A 104 2.64 20.89 -7.94
N LYS A 105 3.35 19.84 -8.35
CA LYS A 105 3.73 19.63 -9.76
C LYS A 105 2.50 19.47 -10.67
N VAL A 106 1.48 18.72 -10.24
CA VAL A 106 0.21 18.58 -10.99
C VAL A 106 -0.53 19.91 -11.08
N PHE A 107 -0.57 20.69 -9.99
CA PHE A 107 -1.20 22.01 -10.00
C PHE A 107 -0.47 22.96 -10.95
N ASN A 108 0.86 23.00 -10.89
CA ASN A 108 1.67 23.83 -11.77
C ASN A 108 1.50 23.44 -13.25
N SER A 109 1.42 22.15 -13.59
CA SER A 109 1.19 21.70 -14.97
C SER A 109 -0.19 22.10 -15.52
N LEU A 110 -1.13 22.44 -14.64
CA LEU A 110 -2.48 22.88 -14.98
C LEU A 110 -2.65 24.39 -14.79
N ASN A 111 -1.57 25.13 -14.48
CA ASN A 111 -1.60 26.55 -14.13
C ASN A 111 -2.59 26.88 -13.00
N LEU A 112 -2.74 25.96 -12.04
CA LEU A 112 -3.56 26.15 -10.85
C LEU A 112 -2.71 26.70 -9.71
N ASP A 113 -3.20 27.77 -9.07
CA ASP A 113 -2.56 28.32 -7.87
C ASP A 113 -2.91 27.46 -6.64
N PRO A 114 -1.94 26.77 -6.01
CA PRO A 114 -2.17 25.95 -4.83
C PRO A 114 -2.78 26.72 -3.66
N LYS A 115 -2.53 28.04 -3.56
CA LYS A 115 -3.05 28.89 -2.48
C LYS A 115 -4.57 29.06 -2.53
N LYS A 116 -5.19 28.78 -3.68
CA LYS A 116 -6.65 28.80 -3.87
C LYS A 116 -7.33 27.50 -3.45
N CYS A 117 -6.57 26.51 -3.00
CA CYS A 117 -7.14 25.29 -2.44
C CYS A 117 -7.92 25.62 -1.15
N VAL A 118 -9.23 25.40 -1.18
CA VAL A 118 -10.13 25.64 -0.03
C VAL A 118 -10.29 24.40 0.86
N GLY A 119 -9.92 23.23 0.36
CA GLY A 119 -9.95 22.02 1.15
C GLY A 119 -9.41 20.79 0.42
N ASN A 120 -9.14 19.75 1.20
CA ASN A 120 -8.66 18.47 0.71
C ASN A 120 -9.37 17.31 1.43
N SER A 121 -9.48 16.16 0.78
CA SER A 121 -10.01 14.95 1.39
C SER A 121 -9.13 13.75 1.10
N THR A 122 -8.76 13.03 2.15
CA THR A 122 -7.86 11.87 2.09
C THR A 122 -8.27 10.81 3.10
N ASP A 123 -7.80 9.58 2.93
CA ASP A 123 -7.93 8.53 3.94
C ASP A 123 -6.99 8.79 5.15
N GLY A 124 -7.18 7.98 6.19
CA GLY A 124 -6.39 7.96 7.42
C GLY A 124 -5.04 7.26 7.28
N ALA A 125 -4.52 7.08 6.06
CA ALA A 125 -3.22 6.44 5.91
C ALA A 125 -2.14 7.22 6.67
N ALA A 126 -1.18 6.53 7.30
CA ALA A 126 -0.16 7.14 8.15
C ALA A 126 0.68 8.26 7.49
N LYS A 127 0.67 8.36 6.16
CA LYS A 127 1.34 9.44 5.39
C LYS A 127 0.48 10.69 5.24
N MET A 128 -0.84 10.53 5.32
CA MET A 128 -1.84 11.57 5.19
C MET A 128 -2.19 12.18 6.55
N GLN A 129 -2.17 11.36 7.62
CA GLN A 129 -2.64 11.74 8.96
C GLN A 129 -1.59 12.38 9.90
N ARG A 130 -0.29 12.31 9.60
CA ARG A 130 0.73 12.87 10.51
C ARG A 130 0.51 14.37 10.78
N GLU A 131 0.48 14.72 12.05
CA GLU A 131 0.18 16.08 12.54
C GLU A 131 1.13 17.16 11.99
N TYR A 132 2.43 16.87 11.90
CA TYR A 132 3.44 17.85 11.48
C TYR A 132 4.02 17.58 10.08
N HIS A 133 4.07 16.30 9.68
CA HIS A 133 4.71 15.87 8.43
C HIS A 133 3.76 15.12 7.49
N GLY A 134 2.47 15.15 7.78
CA GLY A 134 1.43 14.58 6.93
C GLY A 134 1.10 15.50 5.76
N PHE A 135 0.49 14.91 4.73
CA PHE A 135 0.04 15.64 3.54
C PHE A 135 -0.82 16.87 3.89
N SER A 136 -1.82 16.69 4.76
CA SER A 136 -2.76 17.76 5.14
C SER A 136 -2.04 18.93 5.82
N ALA A 137 -1.17 18.64 6.81
CA ALA A 137 -0.39 19.64 7.52
C ALA A 137 0.54 20.44 6.59
N GLN A 138 1.17 19.76 5.64
CA GLN A 138 2.05 20.40 4.68
C GLN A 138 1.30 21.18 3.61
N LEU A 139 0.13 20.73 3.19
CA LEU A 139 -0.74 21.50 2.32
C LEU A 139 -1.22 22.77 3.02
N SER A 140 -1.49 22.73 4.33
CA SER A 140 -1.83 23.92 5.12
C SER A 140 -0.70 24.96 5.16
N ASN A 141 0.57 24.55 5.04
CA ASN A 141 1.69 25.50 4.94
C ASN A 141 1.65 26.28 3.61
N VAL A 142 1.10 25.69 2.54
CA VAL A 142 0.96 26.33 1.22
C VAL A 142 -0.36 27.10 1.12
N ALA A 143 -1.45 26.47 1.55
CA ALA A 143 -2.82 26.99 1.50
C ALA A 143 -3.39 27.08 2.93
N LYS A 144 -3.07 28.17 3.62
CA LYS A 144 -3.40 28.37 5.06
C LYS A 144 -4.89 28.24 5.41
N LYS A 145 -5.78 28.47 4.44
CA LYS A 145 -7.24 28.42 4.64
C LYS A 145 -7.86 27.06 4.27
N GLN A 146 -7.06 26.10 3.86
CA GLN A 146 -7.56 24.80 3.43
C GLN A 146 -8.15 24.03 4.62
N ILE A 147 -9.31 23.41 4.42
CA ILE A 147 -9.92 22.50 5.40
C ILE A 147 -9.70 21.06 4.97
N HIS A 148 -9.25 20.23 5.90
CA HIS A 148 -9.11 18.79 5.67
C HIS A 148 -10.34 18.03 6.12
N ILE A 149 -10.83 17.14 5.27
CA ILE A 149 -11.98 16.28 5.52
C ILE A 149 -11.55 14.83 5.39
N TRP A 150 -11.72 14.04 6.46
CA TRP A 150 -11.46 12.60 6.43
C TRP A 150 -12.40 11.86 5.47
N CYS A 151 -11.87 10.89 4.74
CA CYS A 151 -12.68 10.03 3.89
C CYS A 151 -13.71 9.25 4.74
N CYS A 152 -15.00 9.50 4.51
CA CYS A 152 -16.09 8.86 5.24
C CYS A 152 -16.05 7.33 5.13
N THR A 153 -15.71 6.79 3.96
CA THR A 153 -15.58 5.34 3.76
C THR A 153 -14.49 4.73 4.64
N HIS A 154 -13.37 5.43 4.81
CA HIS A 154 -12.30 4.96 5.69
C HIS A 154 -12.72 5.00 7.16
N VAL A 155 -13.33 6.11 7.60
CA VAL A 155 -13.84 6.25 8.97
C VAL A 155 -14.88 5.16 9.27
N LEU A 156 -15.80 4.90 8.35
CA LEU A 156 -16.79 3.83 8.49
C LEU A 156 -16.12 2.46 8.61
N ASN A 157 -15.12 2.18 7.78
CA ASN A 157 -14.38 0.91 7.85
C ASN A 157 -13.64 0.75 9.18
N LEU A 158 -13.08 1.82 9.75
CA LEU A 158 -12.47 1.78 11.08
C LEU A 158 -13.51 1.44 12.15
N VAL A 159 -14.65 2.14 12.17
CA VAL A 159 -15.73 1.88 13.11
C VAL A 159 -16.23 0.44 13.01
N ILE A 160 -16.45 -0.07 11.80
CA ILE A 160 -16.86 -1.46 11.59
C ILE A 160 -15.79 -2.40 12.12
N GLY A 161 -14.52 -2.18 11.77
CA GLY A 161 -13.40 -2.98 12.25
C GLY A 161 -13.36 -3.06 13.77
N ASP A 162 -13.44 -1.92 14.45
CA ASP A 162 -13.43 -1.83 15.90
C ASP A 162 -14.62 -2.58 16.51
N VAL A 163 -15.84 -2.31 16.06
CA VAL A 163 -17.06 -2.99 16.55
C VAL A 163 -16.97 -4.50 16.35
N THR A 164 -16.46 -4.96 15.22
CA THR A 164 -16.31 -6.40 14.96
C THR A 164 -15.24 -7.08 15.80
N ASN A 165 -14.26 -6.32 16.31
CA ASN A 165 -13.19 -6.81 17.17
C ASN A 165 -13.52 -6.75 18.66
N GLU A 166 -14.62 -6.10 19.05
CA GLU A 166 -15.07 -6.04 20.45
C GLU A 166 -16.16 -7.10 20.75
N ILE A 167 -16.93 -7.52 19.75
CA ILE A 167 -18.04 -8.47 19.92
C ILE A 167 -17.54 -9.91 19.70
N LEU A 168 -17.55 -10.74 20.74
CA LEU A 168 -17.06 -12.12 20.69
C LEU A 168 -17.69 -12.96 19.56
N GLN A 169 -18.99 -12.80 19.32
CA GLN A 169 -19.69 -13.49 18.23
C GLN A 169 -19.12 -13.09 16.86
N SER A 170 -18.83 -11.80 16.65
CA SER A 170 -18.22 -11.29 15.43
C SER A 170 -16.80 -11.81 15.27
N ILE A 171 -15.99 -11.75 16.34
CA ILE A 171 -14.61 -12.28 16.33
C ILE A 171 -14.60 -13.76 15.92
N ASN A 172 -15.48 -14.58 16.52
CA ASN A 172 -15.57 -16.00 16.21
C ASN A 172 -16.03 -16.23 14.76
N LEU A 173 -17.06 -15.52 14.31
CA LEU A 173 -17.58 -15.63 12.95
C LEU A 173 -16.52 -15.27 11.90
N PHE A 174 -15.92 -14.07 12.02
CA PHE A 174 -14.89 -13.61 11.09
C PHE A 174 -13.61 -14.42 11.20
N GLY A 175 -13.26 -14.93 12.38
CA GLY A 175 -12.15 -15.85 12.60
C GLY A 175 -12.34 -17.18 11.83
N ILE A 176 -13.52 -17.79 11.93
CA ILE A 176 -13.85 -19.01 11.18
C ILE A 176 -13.84 -18.74 9.67
N LEU A 177 -14.46 -17.65 9.22
CA LEU A 177 -14.49 -17.27 7.80
C LEU A 177 -13.07 -17.04 7.25
N ASN A 178 -12.21 -16.34 8.00
CA ASN A 178 -10.82 -16.14 7.64
C ASN A 178 -10.04 -17.46 7.61
N GLY A 179 -10.26 -18.35 8.58
CA GLY A 179 -9.66 -19.68 8.59
C GLY A 179 -10.04 -20.51 7.35
N CYS A 180 -11.31 -20.53 6.97
CA CYS A 180 -11.78 -21.17 5.74
C CYS A 180 -11.15 -20.54 4.49
N ALA A 181 -11.10 -19.20 4.42
CA ALA A 181 -10.51 -18.48 3.30
C ALA A 181 -9.02 -18.80 3.13
N VAL A 182 -8.26 -18.81 4.24
CA VAL A 182 -6.84 -19.21 4.25
C VAL A 182 -6.67 -20.66 3.83
N PHE A 183 -7.46 -21.58 4.39
CA PHE A 183 -7.42 -23.01 4.03
C PHE A 183 -7.64 -23.24 2.53
N ILE A 184 -8.64 -22.57 1.94
CA ILE A 184 -8.91 -22.68 0.51
C ILE A 184 -7.75 -22.08 -0.29
N LYS A 185 -7.27 -20.89 0.09
CA LYS A 185 -6.21 -20.15 -0.61
C LYS A 185 -4.86 -20.87 -0.59
N GLU A 186 -4.49 -21.49 0.52
CA GLU A 186 -3.19 -22.16 0.68
C GLU A 186 -3.14 -23.54 0.03
N SER A 187 -4.30 -24.18 -0.18
CA SER A 187 -4.39 -25.45 -0.90
C SER A 187 -4.54 -25.23 -2.41
N HIS A 188 -3.48 -25.50 -3.17
CA HIS A 188 -3.51 -25.46 -4.63
C HIS A 188 -4.68 -26.27 -5.23
N LYS A 189 -4.95 -27.45 -4.66
CA LYS A 189 -6.09 -28.30 -5.08
C LYS A 189 -7.44 -27.63 -4.83
N CYS A 190 -7.61 -26.97 -3.68
CA CYS A 190 -8.86 -26.28 -3.34
C CYS A 190 -9.06 -25.04 -4.23
N MET A 191 -8.00 -24.27 -4.49
CA MET A 191 -8.05 -23.13 -5.41
C MET A 191 -8.33 -23.53 -6.85
N ASP A 192 -7.77 -24.63 -7.33
CA ASP A 192 -8.04 -25.15 -8.68
C ASP A 192 -9.50 -25.58 -8.84
N VAL A 193 -10.05 -26.30 -7.85
CA VAL A 193 -11.48 -26.67 -7.85
C VAL A 193 -12.37 -25.43 -7.79
N TRP A 194 -12.02 -24.45 -6.96
CA TRP A 194 -12.77 -23.19 -6.84
C TRP A 194 -12.79 -22.41 -8.16
N THR A 195 -11.63 -22.20 -8.78
CA THR A 195 -11.52 -21.46 -10.05
C THR A 195 -12.17 -22.20 -11.21
N ASN A 196 -12.13 -23.53 -11.26
CA ASN A 196 -12.82 -24.31 -12.28
C ASN A 196 -14.35 -24.22 -12.13
N LYS A 197 -14.88 -24.14 -10.91
CA LYS A 197 -16.32 -23.91 -10.68
C LYS A 197 -16.76 -22.51 -11.07
N GLU A 198 -15.96 -21.49 -10.79
CA GLU A 198 -16.28 -20.09 -11.17
C GLU A 198 -16.20 -19.86 -12.69
N LYS A 199 -15.33 -20.57 -13.42
CA LYS A 199 -15.29 -20.54 -14.90
C LYS A 199 -16.49 -21.23 -15.56
N ASN A 200 -17.20 -22.08 -14.83
CA ASN A 200 -18.35 -22.84 -15.31
C ASN A 200 -19.70 -22.23 -14.88
N LYS A 201 -19.68 -21.03 -14.29
CA LYS A 201 -20.85 -20.16 -14.11
C LYS A 201 -20.90 -19.14 -15.23
#